data_AF-A0A0F4IQQ9-F1
#
_entry.id   AF-A0A0F4IQQ9-F1
#
_cell.length_a   1.000
_cell.length_b   1.000
_cell.length_c   1.000
_cell.angle_alpha   90.00
_cell.angle_beta   90.00
_cell.angle_gamma   90.00
#
_symmetry.space_group_name_H-M   'P 1'
#
loop_
_entity.id
_entity.type
_entity.pdbx_description
1 polymer ?
#
loop_
_entity_poly.entity_id
_entity_poly.type
_entity_poly.pdbx_seq_one_letter_code
_entity_poly.pdbx_strand_id
1 'polypeptide(L)' 'MKDIRTRAVHVAHELEVPASRPLSVPLVQSSAFAFDSADELARAMAGPDGDYVYSRRGNPTVRALERTLAGLEGGAS' A
#
# COMPACT_ATOMS: atom_id res chain seq x y z
N MET A 1 -17.11 6.60 8.63
CA MET A 1 -16.65 7.99 8.90
C MET A 1 -17.08 8.87 7.74
N LYS A 2 -17.94 9.90 7.95
CA LYS A 2 -18.62 10.61 6.84
C LYS A 2 -17.95 11.93 6.39
N ASP A 3 -17.21 12.61 7.27
CA ASP A 3 -16.59 13.91 6.94
C ASP A 3 -15.30 13.76 6.13
N ILE A 4 -15.15 14.58 5.09
CA ILE A 4 -14.01 14.53 4.17
C ILE A 4 -12.68 14.92 4.85
N ARG A 5 -12.70 15.87 5.79
CA ARG A 5 -11.49 16.33 6.50
C ARG A 5 -10.96 15.24 7.41
N THR A 6 -11.86 14.51 8.07
CA THR A 6 -11.48 13.36 8.89
C THR A 6 -10.85 12.26 8.04
N ARG A 7 -11.40 11.98 6.85
CA ARG A 7 -10.86 10.95 5.95
C ARG A 7 -9.51 11.33 5.34
N ALA A 8 -9.27 12.62 5.10
CA ALA A 8 -8.00 13.12 4.58
C ALA A 8 -6.83 12.95 5.55
N VAL A 9 -7.09 12.89 6.87
CA VAL A 9 -6.04 12.78 7.89
C VAL A 9 -5.94 11.39 8.52
N HIS A 10 -6.99 10.57 8.47
CA HIS A 10 -6.98 9.19 8.97
C HIS A 10 -6.84 8.20 7.81
N VAL A 11 -5.61 8.06 7.32
CA VAL A 11 -5.25 7.10 6.26
C VAL A 11 -5.00 5.73 6.88
N ALA A 12 -5.66 4.70 6.34
CA ALA A 12 -5.39 3.32 6.72
C ALA A 12 -4.10 2.81 6.05
N HIS A 13 -3.27 2.12 6.82
CA HIS A 13 -2.12 1.38 6.30
C HIS A 13 -1.91 0.09 7.10
N GLU A 14 -1.35 -0.92 6.47
CA GLU A 14 -1.27 -2.28 7.05
C GLU A 14 0.15 -2.69 7.45
N LEU A 15 1.14 -1.81 7.31
CA LEU A 15 2.51 -2.14 7.70
C LEU A 15 2.59 -2.44 9.20
N GLU A 16 2.99 -3.68 9.51
CA GLU A 16 3.14 -4.18 10.86
C GLU A 16 4.55 -3.90 11.39
N VAL A 17 4.61 -3.45 12.64
CA VAL A 17 5.86 -3.27 13.38
C VAL A 17 5.76 -4.18 14.61
N PRO A 18 6.83 -4.92 14.98
CA PRO A 18 6.78 -5.73 16.19
C PRO A 18 6.39 -4.89 17.42
N ALA A 19 5.41 -5.38 18.18
CA ALA A 19 4.92 -4.77 19.42
C ALA A 19 4.31 -3.35 19.33
N SER A 20 4.17 -2.76 18.14
CA SER A 20 3.59 -1.43 17.96
C SER A 20 2.98 -1.23 16.57
N ARG A 21 2.32 -0.09 16.34
CA ARG A 21 1.82 0.28 15.02
C ARG A 21 2.15 1.75 14.75
N PRO A 22 2.69 2.09 13.58
CA PRO A 22 2.90 3.49 13.24
C PRO A 22 1.54 4.19 13.10
N LEU A 23 1.45 5.44 13.53
CA LEU A 23 0.26 6.28 13.34
C LEU A 23 0.23 6.94 11.96
N SER A 24 1.42 7.17 11.39
CA SER A 24 1.61 7.71 10.06
C SER A 24 1.98 6.59 9.09
N VAL A 25 1.60 6.73 7.82
CA VAL A 25 2.02 5.82 6.74
C VAL A 25 3.55 5.72 6.71
N PRO A 26 4.13 4.53 6.87
CA PRO A 26 5.58 4.37 6.76
C PRO A 26 6.10 4.64 5.35
N LEU A 27 7.34 5.12 5.27
CA LEU A 27 8.02 5.39 4.01
C LEU A 27 8.75 4.13 3.52
N VAL A 28 8.23 3.50 2.46
CA VAL A 28 8.87 2.35 1.80
C VAL A 28 9.73 2.86 0.66
N GLN A 29 10.93 3.32 1.00
CA GLN A 29 11.91 3.89 0.05
C GLN A 29 12.78 2.79 -0.58
N SER A 30 12.15 1.87 -1.29
CA SER A 30 12.83 0.81 -2.06
C SER A 30 12.41 0.85 -3.52
N SER A 31 13.27 0.36 -4.42
CA SER A 31 12.94 0.15 -5.83
C SER A 31 12.39 -1.26 -6.11
N ALA A 32 12.78 -2.27 -5.32
CA ALA A 32 12.45 -3.68 -5.51
C ALA A 32 12.14 -4.38 -4.16
N PHE A 33 11.44 -5.50 -4.24
CA PHE A 33 11.01 -6.31 -3.09
C PHE A 33 11.47 -7.75 -3.25
N ALA A 34 11.88 -8.37 -2.14
CA ALA A 34 12.39 -9.73 -2.12
C ALA A 34 11.27 -10.75 -1.89
N PHE A 35 11.51 -11.97 -2.36
CA PHE A 35 10.64 -13.14 -2.21
C PHE A 35 11.49 -14.32 -1.75
N ASP A 36 10.92 -15.24 -0.98
CA ASP A 36 11.67 -16.38 -0.43
C ASP A 36 11.87 -17.49 -1.49
N SER A 37 11.08 -17.47 -2.57
CA SER A 37 11.23 -18.39 -3.69
C SER A 37 10.91 -17.77 -5.06
N ALA A 38 11.43 -18.39 -6.12
CA ALA A 38 11.10 -18.01 -7.50
C ALA A 38 9.61 -18.21 -7.82
N ASP A 39 8.98 -19.24 -7.24
CA ASP A 39 7.55 -19.52 -7.42
C ASP A 39 6.67 -18.42 -6.78
N GLU A 40 7.08 -17.87 -5.64
CA GLU A 40 6.41 -16.71 -5.04
C GLU A 40 6.51 -15.47 -5.92
N LEU A 41 7.70 -15.16 -6.43
CA LEU A 41 7.89 -14.06 -7.37
C LEU A 41 7.02 -14.24 -8.63
N ALA A 42 6.98 -15.45 -9.19
CA ALA A 42 6.17 -15.74 -10.38
C ALA A 42 4.67 -15.51 -10.12
N ARG A 43 4.17 -15.93 -8.95
CA ARG A 43 2.78 -15.67 -8.54
C ARG A 43 2.51 -14.18 -8.35
N ALA A 44 3.41 -13.45 -7.70
CA ALA A 44 3.30 -12.01 -7.48
C ALA A 44 3.23 -11.23 -8.81
N MET A 45 3.99 -11.64 -9.82
CA MET A 45 3.99 -10.98 -11.13
C MET A 45 2.71 -11.21 -11.96
N ALA A 46 1.99 -12.31 -11.70
CA ALA A 46 0.85 -12.75 -12.51
C ALA A 46 -0.43 -11.92 -12.28
N GLY A 47 -0.61 -11.31 -11.10
CA GLY A 47 -1.81 -10.55 -10.76
C GLY A 47 -1.69 -9.04 -11.01
N PRO A 48 -2.67 -8.35 -11.62
CA PRO A 48 -2.62 -6.90 -11.84
C PRO A 48 -2.53 -6.09 -10.54
N ASP A 49 -3.13 -6.58 -9.45
CA ASP A 49 -3.07 -6.02 -8.08
C ASP A 49 -2.44 -7.00 -7.08
N GLY A 50 -1.48 -7.81 -7.55
CA GLY A 50 -0.73 -8.73 -6.72
C GLY A 50 0.29 -8.05 -5.80
N ASP A 51 1.18 -8.84 -5.21
CA ASP A 51 2.20 -8.35 -4.28
C ASP A 51 3.12 -7.30 -4.93
N TYR A 52 3.73 -6.46 -4.08
CA TYR A 52 4.70 -5.47 -4.53
C TYR A 52 5.98 -6.15 -5.01
N VAL A 53 6.30 -6.02 -6.30
CA VAL A 53 7.53 -6.59 -6.90
C VAL A 53 8.59 -5.52 -7.12
N TYR A 54 8.20 -4.40 -7.73
CA TYR A 54 9.04 -3.23 -7.93
C TYR A 54 8.19 -1.95 -7.92
N SER A 55 8.75 -0.87 -7.38
CA SER A 55 8.01 0.37 -7.11
C SER A 55 7.40 1.03 -8.34
N ARG A 56 7.94 0.76 -9.54
CA ARG A 56 7.36 1.20 -10.82
C ARG A 56 5.99 0.56 -11.11
N ARG A 57 5.69 -0.63 -10.58
CA ARG A 57 4.36 -1.28 -10.69
C ARG A 57 3.46 -0.96 -9.50
N GLY A 58 4.04 -0.84 -8.30
CA GLY A 58 3.32 -0.46 -7.11
C GLY A 58 4.25 -0.35 -5.91
N ASN A 59 3.89 0.50 -4.96
CA ASN A 59 4.64 0.73 -3.73
C ASN A 59 3.66 0.93 -2.56
N PRO A 60 3.88 0.34 -1.36
CA PRO A 60 2.95 0.44 -0.25
C PRO A 60 2.61 1.88 0.18
N THR A 61 3.59 2.79 0.19
CA THR A 61 3.37 4.19 0.54
C THR A 61 2.51 4.88 -0.51
N VAL A 62 2.73 4.59 -1.79
CA VAL A 62 1.94 5.15 -2.90
C VAL A 62 0.53 4.57 -2.93
N ARG A 63 0.36 3.27 -2.67
CA ARG A 63 -0.98 2.63 -2.60
C ARG A 63 -1.84 3.19 -1.49
N ALA A 64 -1.26 3.60 -0.36
CA ALA A 64 -2.00 4.31 0.68
C ALA A 64 -2.56 5.65 0.18
N LEU A 65 -1.80 6.40 -0.63
CA LEU A 65 -2.26 7.64 -1.26
C LEU A 65 -3.37 7.36 -2.29
N GLU A 66 -3.18 6.39 -3.19
CA GLU A 66 -4.16 6.04 -4.22
C GLU A 66 -5.51 5.64 -3.62
N ARG A 67 -5.51 4.79 -2.59
CA ARG A 67 -6.73 4.40 -1.86
C ARG A 67 -7.37 5.58 -1.15
N THR A 68 -6.57 6.48 -0.58
CA THR A 68 -7.08 7.70 0.08
C THR A 68 -7.79 8.58 -0.93
N LEU A 69 -7.16 8.87 -2.07
CA LEU A 69 -7.74 9.70 -3.13
C LEU A 69 -8.99 9.08 -3.72
N ALA A 70 -8.95 7.79 -4.09
CA ALA A 70 -10.11 7.05 -4.59
C ALA A 70 -11.28 7.15 -3.60
N GLY A 71 -11.01 6.96 -2.31
CA GLY A 71 -12.00 7.17 -1.27
C GLY A 71 -12.56 8.59 -1.30
N LEU A 72 -11.70 9.62 -1.21
CA LEU A 72 -12.13 11.03 -1.14
C LEU A 72 -13.00 11.43 -2.33
N GLU A 73 -12.70 10.92 -3.52
CA GLU A 73 -13.44 11.18 -4.77
C GLU A 73 -14.70 10.31 -4.93
N GLY A 74 -14.91 9.32 -4.07
CA GLY A 74 -16.03 8.37 -4.17
C GLY A 74 -15.84 7.31 -5.26
N GLY A 75 -14.61 7.12 -5.73
CA GLY A 75 -14.23 6.05 -6.65
C GLY A 75 -13.91 4.73 -5.94
N ALA A 76 -13.70 3.69 -6.73
CA ALA A 76 -13.14 2.41 -6.27
C ALA A 76 -11.65 2.37 -6.63
N SER A 77 -10.83 1.87 -5.69
CA SER A 77 -9.40 1.59 -5.90
C SER A 77 -9.17 0.13 -6.23
#